data_AF-A0A974AL92-F1
#
_entry.id   AF-A0A974AL92-F1
#
_cell.length_a   1.000
_cell.length_b   1.000
_cell.length_c   1.000
_cell.angle_alpha   90.00
_cell.angle_beta   90.00
_cell.angle_gamma   90.00
#
_symmetry.space_group_name_H-M   'P 1'
#
loop_
_entity.id
_entity.type
_entity.pdbx_description
1 polymer ?
#
loop_
_entity_poly.entity_id
_entity_poly.type
_entity_poly.pdbx_seq_one_letter_code
_entity_poly.pdbx_strand_id
1 'polypeptide(L)'
;MSYTPQPGTLQYRVITWLKLQPIGSEFPSAVIAEELGVEPSAIPSAMGYPVMHGLLSRRKEGGLVMWSLGNSTPQPKPEDYEPDVPLDQLPPIKVRPSRMPKAKAEVEKPLQVPVFLKSEAAPAPVAPPTGRQFRVGEYSDGTFIIERDTQRIELSEAEFAKLLDFVERRQGVAA
;
A
#
# COMPACT_ATOMS: atom_id res chain seq x y z
N MET A 1 -12.39 2.55 -16.52
CA MET A 1 -13.19 2.15 -15.33
C MET A 1 -13.26 3.34 -14.38
N SER A 2 -14.45 3.67 -13.86
CA SER A 2 -14.63 4.77 -12.90
C SER A 2 -14.38 4.26 -11.48
N TYR A 3 -13.49 4.91 -10.73
CA TYR A 3 -13.24 4.58 -9.33
C TYR A 3 -14.28 5.27 -8.46
N THR A 4 -14.98 4.50 -7.62
CA THR A 4 -15.93 5.01 -6.64
C THR A 4 -15.50 4.52 -5.25
N PRO A 5 -15.09 5.41 -4.33
CA PRO A 5 -14.70 5.00 -2.99
C PRO A 5 -15.91 4.43 -2.25
N GLN A 6 -15.71 3.34 -1.52
CA GLN A 6 -16.77 2.68 -0.78
C GLN A 6 -17.16 3.50 0.47
N PRO A 7 -18.45 3.58 0.82
CA PRO A 7 -18.88 4.21 2.06
C PRO A 7 -18.13 3.66 3.28
N GLY A 8 -17.76 4.55 4.20
CA GLY A 8 -17.00 4.20 5.41
C GLY A 8 -15.48 4.18 5.24
N THR A 9 -14.94 4.13 4.02
CA THR A 9 -13.48 4.27 3.83
C THR A 9 -13.00 5.68 4.06
N LEU A 10 -11.70 5.83 4.37
CA LEU A 10 -11.08 7.14 4.56
C LEU A 10 -11.22 8.03 3.32
N GLN A 11 -11.06 7.47 2.11
CA GLN A 11 -11.23 8.19 0.86
C GLN A 11 -12.65 8.76 0.71
N TYR A 12 -13.66 7.95 1.01
CA TYR A 12 -15.06 8.38 0.95
C TYR A 12 -15.32 9.53 1.93
N ARG A 13 -14.82 9.40 3.17
CA ARG A 13 -14.99 10.42 4.22
C ARG A 13 -14.30 11.74 3.85
N VAL A 14 -13.06 11.69 3.37
CA VAL A 14 -12.31 12.88 2.90
C VAL A 14 -13.03 13.57 1.75
N ILE A 15 -13.46 12.81 0.72
CA ILE A 15 -14.16 13.39 -0.44
C ILE A 15 -15.51 13.99 -0.01
N THR A 16 -16.26 13.31 0.85
CA THR A 16 -17.55 13.82 1.36
C THR A 16 -17.34 15.10 2.15
N TRP A 17 -16.32 15.16 3.00
CA TRP A 17 -15.99 16.35 3.75
C TRP A 17 -15.57 17.52 2.84
N LEU A 18 -14.69 17.30 1.87
CA LEU A 18 -14.26 18.32 0.91
C LEU A 18 -15.41 18.86 0.05
N LYS A 19 -16.43 18.04 -0.26
CA LYS A 19 -17.64 18.48 -0.97
C LYS A 19 -18.49 19.47 -0.16
N LEU A 20 -18.37 19.46 1.17
CA LEU A 20 -19.08 20.39 2.06
C LEU A 20 -18.33 21.72 2.22
N GLN A 21 -17.07 21.79 1.81
CA GLN A 21 -16.24 22.99 1.91
C GLN A 21 -16.52 23.96 0.75
N PRO A 22 -16.16 25.24 0.88
CA PRO A 22 -16.28 26.18 -0.22
C PRO A 22 -15.52 25.72 -1.46
N ILE A 23 -16.11 25.99 -2.63
CA ILE A 23 -15.51 25.59 -3.91
C ILE A 23 -14.13 26.23 -4.06
N GLY A 24 -13.14 25.42 -4.38
CA GLY A 24 -11.75 25.87 -4.56
C GLY A 24 -10.94 25.97 -3.27
N SER A 25 -11.50 25.63 -2.10
CA SER A 25 -10.72 25.57 -0.87
C SER A 25 -9.70 24.44 -0.90
N GLU A 26 -8.50 24.73 -0.38
CA GLU A 26 -7.43 23.76 -0.19
C GLU A 26 -7.13 23.61 1.30
N PHE A 27 -6.91 22.39 1.75
CA PHE A 27 -6.65 22.09 3.16
C PHE A 27 -5.40 21.20 3.31
N PRO A 28 -4.54 21.46 4.32
CA PRO A 28 -3.41 20.59 4.59
C PRO A 28 -3.89 19.25 5.19
N SER A 29 -3.09 18.19 5.04
CA SER A 29 -3.39 16.87 5.61
C SER A 29 -3.76 16.92 7.10
N ALA A 30 -3.10 17.79 7.88
CA ALA A 30 -3.33 17.92 9.32
C ALA A 30 -4.77 18.37 9.65
N VAL A 31 -5.31 19.34 8.92
CA VAL A 31 -6.66 19.87 9.13
C VAL A 31 -7.71 18.82 8.78
N ILE A 32 -7.52 18.12 7.66
CA ILE A 32 -8.42 17.03 7.25
C ILE A 32 -8.39 15.89 8.28
N ALA A 33 -7.21 15.58 8.80
CA ALA A 33 -7.02 14.51 9.76
C ALA A 33 -7.68 14.81 11.11
N GLU A 34 -7.53 16.03 11.61
CA GLU A 34 -8.17 16.50 12.84
C GLU A 34 -9.70 16.40 12.73
N GLU A 35 -10.26 16.94 11.65
CA GLU A 35 -11.70 16.97 11.42
C GLU A 35 -12.33 15.58 11.23
N LEU A 36 -11.55 14.63 10.70
CA LEU A 36 -11.98 13.24 10.54
C LEU A 36 -11.58 12.33 11.71
N GLY A 37 -10.86 12.84 12.72
CA GLY A 37 -10.36 12.04 13.83
C GLY A 37 -9.43 10.91 13.39
N VAL A 38 -8.56 11.16 12.42
CA VAL A 38 -7.60 10.18 11.90
C VAL A 38 -6.16 10.67 12.03
N GLU A 39 -5.23 9.74 11.89
CA GLU A 39 -3.80 10.05 11.98
C GLU A 39 -3.33 10.79 10.69
N PRO A 40 -2.60 11.92 10.79
CA PRO A 40 -2.24 12.74 9.63
C PRO A 40 -1.40 12.02 8.56
N SER A 41 -0.55 11.06 8.94
CA SER A 41 0.27 10.29 7.99
C SER A 41 -0.54 9.28 7.18
N ALA A 42 -1.75 8.90 7.63
CA ALA A 42 -2.66 8.03 6.90
C ALA A 42 -3.32 8.72 5.68
N ILE A 43 -3.40 10.06 5.67
CA ILE A 43 -4.05 10.79 4.57
C ILE A 43 -3.27 10.62 3.25
N PRO A 44 -1.96 10.95 3.15
CA PRO A 44 -1.25 10.87 1.88
C PRO A 44 -1.18 9.47 1.27
N SER A 45 -1.08 8.43 2.10
CA SER A 45 -1.03 7.03 1.64
C SER A 45 -2.39 6.56 1.10
N ALA A 46 -3.49 6.94 1.76
CA ALA A 46 -4.84 6.51 1.36
C ALA A 46 -5.39 7.25 0.13
N MET A 47 -4.94 8.48 -0.14
CA MET A 47 -5.49 9.33 -1.22
C MET A 47 -4.88 9.09 -2.62
N GLY A 48 -3.89 8.19 -2.76
CA GLY A 48 -3.24 7.94 -4.05
C GLY A 48 -4.21 7.58 -5.19
N TYR A 49 -5.10 6.62 -4.96
CA TYR A 49 -6.11 6.21 -5.94
C TYR A 49 -7.10 7.33 -6.30
N PRO A 50 -7.77 8.01 -5.34
CA PRO A 50 -8.61 9.16 -5.64
C PRO A 50 -7.96 10.23 -6.51
N VAL A 51 -6.68 10.54 -6.27
CA VAL A 51 -5.92 11.52 -7.06
C VAL A 51 -5.69 11.01 -8.49
N MET A 52 -5.29 9.75 -8.66
CA MET A 52 -5.11 9.15 -10.00
C MET A 52 -6.39 9.17 -10.83
N HIS A 53 -7.55 9.07 -10.19
CA HIS A 53 -8.86 9.10 -10.85
C HIS A 53 -9.49 10.50 -10.93
N GLY A 54 -8.76 11.55 -10.56
CA GLY A 54 -9.23 12.95 -10.66
C GLY A 54 -10.31 13.33 -9.64
N LEU A 55 -10.58 12.50 -8.62
CA LEU A 55 -11.54 12.83 -7.57
C LEU A 55 -10.98 13.85 -6.56
N LEU A 56 -9.66 13.87 -6.40
CA LEU A 56 -8.93 14.80 -5.54
C LEU A 56 -7.78 15.43 -6.32
N SER A 57 -7.46 16.68 -5.99
CA SER A 57 -6.23 17.33 -6.41
C SER A 57 -5.25 17.42 -5.25
N ARG A 58 -3.95 17.37 -5.57
CA ARG A 58 -2.85 17.40 -4.60
C ARG A 58 -1.82 18.42 -5.03
N ARG A 59 -1.52 19.38 -4.16
CA ARG A 59 -0.45 20.38 -4.34
C ARG A 59 0.55 20.27 -3.19
N LYS A 60 1.85 20.44 -3.47
CA LYS A 60 2.88 20.52 -2.43
C LYS A 60 3.26 21.99 -2.24
N GLU A 61 3.20 22.48 -1.00
CA GLU A 61 3.52 23.87 -0.66
C GLU A 61 4.22 23.90 0.70
N GLY A 62 5.43 24.47 0.77
CA GLY A 62 6.17 24.59 2.03
C GLY A 62 6.44 23.25 2.75
N GLY A 63 6.55 22.14 2.01
CA GLY A 63 6.70 20.80 2.60
C GLY A 63 5.39 20.16 3.07
N LEU A 64 4.28 20.90 3.04
CA LEU A 64 2.94 20.40 3.32
C LEU A 64 2.28 19.87 2.04
N VAL A 65 1.36 18.93 2.22
CA VAL A 65 0.50 18.43 1.16
C VAL A 65 -0.87 19.06 1.33
N MET A 66 -1.24 19.88 0.37
CA MET A 66 -2.53 20.56 0.25
C MET A 66 -3.46 19.71 -0.61
N TRP A 67 -4.69 19.57 -0.15
CA TRP A 67 -5.73 18.76 -0.80
C TRP A 67 -6.93 19.61 -1.14
N SER A 68 -7.49 19.38 -2.33
CA SER A 68 -8.73 20.00 -2.77
C SER A 68 -9.57 19.02 -3.58
N LEU A 69 -10.83 19.38 -3.79
CA LEU A 69 -11.73 18.58 -4.60
C LEU A 69 -11.25 18.58 -6.07
N GLY A 70 -11.16 17.40 -6.67
CA GLY A 70 -10.77 17.26 -8.07
C GLY A 70 -11.93 17.59 -9.02
N ASN A 71 -11.59 17.79 -10.29
CA ASN A 71 -12.54 18.09 -11.38
C ASN A 71 -12.98 16.83 -12.14
N SER A 72 -12.75 15.64 -11.60
CA SER A 72 -13.01 14.34 -12.23
C SER A 72 -12.21 14.06 -13.52
N THR A 73 -11.23 14.90 -13.86
CA THR A 73 -10.25 14.57 -14.91
C THR A 73 -8.97 14.03 -14.28
N PRO A 74 -8.53 12.81 -14.64
CA PRO A 74 -7.24 12.28 -14.22
C PRO A 74 -6.10 13.26 -14.54
N GLN A 75 -5.12 13.38 -13.65
CA GLN A 75 -3.92 14.13 -13.98
C GLN A 75 -3.15 13.42 -15.11
N PRO A 76 -2.59 14.17 -16.07
CA PRO A 76 -1.75 13.58 -17.11
C PRO A 76 -0.56 12.88 -16.46
N LYS A 77 -0.33 11.62 -16.84
CA LYS A 77 0.84 10.87 -16.40
C LYS A 77 2.07 11.35 -17.19
N PRO A 78 3.27 11.27 -16.62
CA PRO A 78 4.50 11.49 -17.37
C PRO A 78 4.62 10.57 -18.61
N GLU A 79 4.04 9.37 -18.54
CA GLU A 79 3.95 8.41 -19.66
C GLU A 79 3.08 8.90 -20.81
N ASP A 80 2.10 9.78 -20.54
CA ASP A 80 1.24 10.36 -21.58
C ASP A 80 2.01 11.42 -22.40
N TYR A 81 3.17 11.85 -21.91
CA TYR A 81 4.07 12.75 -22.62
C TYR A 81 5.08 11.92 -23.41
N GLU A 82 4.68 11.43 -24.59
CA GLU A 82 5.68 10.96 -25.54
C GLU A 82 6.51 12.18 -25.95
N PRO A 83 7.84 12.17 -25.75
CA PRO A 83 8.67 13.21 -26.34
C PRO A 83 8.44 13.17 -27.84
N ASP A 84 8.06 14.30 -28.46
CA ASP A 84 7.98 14.43 -29.91
C ASP A 84 9.37 14.14 -30.49
N VAL A 85 9.63 12.87 -30.81
CA VAL A 85 10.84 12.46 -31.50
C VAL A 85 10.63 12.83 -32.97
N PRO A 86 11.48 13.67 -33.57
CA PRO A 86 11.41 13.95 -34.99
C PRO A 86 11.39 12.63 -35.78
N LEU A 87 10.45 12.51 -36.73
CA LEU A 87 10.23 11.26 -37.49
C LEU A 87 11.50 10.70 -38.15
N ASP A 88 12.49 11.56 -38.40
CA ASP A 88 13.77 11.22 -39.02
C ASP A 88 14.73 10.43 -38.10
N GLN A 89 14.48 10.39 -36.78
CA GLN A 89 15.32 9.68 -35.81
C GLN A 89 14.78 8.28 -35.44
N LEU A 90 13.60 7.91 -35.95
CA LEU A 90 13.07 6.58 -35.71
C LEU A 90 13.91 5.55 -36.49
N PRO A 91 14.45 4.50 -35.83
CA PRO A 91 15.14 3.45 -36.54
C PRO A 91 14.19 2.81 -37.57
N PRO A 92 14.70 2.35 -38.73
CA PRO A 92 13.86 1.75 -39.75
C PRO A 92 13.07 0.60 -39.13
N ILE A 93 11.74 0.72 -39.18
CA ILE A 93 10.82 -0.30 -38.68
C ILE A 93 11.16 -1.59 -39.43
N LYS A 94 11.82 -2.53 -38.74
CA LYS A 94 12.03 -3.88 -39.26
C LYS A 94 10.68 -4.54 -39.33
N VAL A 95 10.02 -4.41 -40.48
CA VAL A 95 8.81 -5.14 -40.80
C VAL A 95 9.18 -6.63 -40.75
N ARG A 96 8.91 -7.29 -39.63
CA ARG A 96 9.03 -8.75 -39.57
C ARG A 96 7.99 -9.29 -40.54
N PRO A 97 8.37 -10.12 -41.52
CA PRO A 97 7.38 -10.76 -42.38
C PRO A 97 6.43 -11.53 -41.47
N SER A 98 5.14 -11.22 -41.59
CA SER A 98 4.06 -11.85 -40.85
C SER A 98 4.08 -13.35 -41.16
N ARG A 99 4.66 -14.15 -40.25
CA ARG A 99 4.56 -15.61 -40.33
C ARG A 99 3.14 -15.95 -39.88
N MET A 100 2.27 -16.15 -40.86
CA MET A 100 0.99 -16.84 -40.63
C MET A 100 1.27 -18.16 -39.88
N PRO A 101 0.56 -18.44 -38.77
CA PRO A 101 0.74 -19.68 -38.05
C PRO A 101 0.21 -20.85 -38.88
N LYS A 102 1.11 -21.74 -39.32
CA LYS A 102 0.71 -23.07 -39.79
C LYS A 102 0.20 -23.84 -38.58
N ALA A 103 -1.11 -24.11 -38.56
CA ALA A 103 -1.73 -25.08 -37.68
C ALA A 103 -1.00 -26.43 -37.83
N LYS A 104 -0.39 -26.89 -36.75
CA LYS A 104 0.01 -28.30 -36.59
C LYS A 104 -0.62 -28.83 -35.32
N ALA A 105 -1.28 -29.96 -35.51
CA ALA A 105 -2.10 -30.69 -34.56
C ALA A 105 -1.34 -31.14 -33.31
N GLU A 106 -2.08 -31.12 -32.20
CA GLU A 106 -2.11 -32.09 -31.10
C GLU A 106 -0.94 -33.08 -30.97
N VAL A 107 -0.24 -32.95 -29.83
CA VAL A 107 0.21 -34.10 -29.05
C VAL A 107 -0.08 -33.77 -27.59
N GLU A 108 -1.11 -34.41 -27.03
CA GLU A 108 -1.41 -34.41 -25.60
C GLU A 108 -0.19 -34.93 -24.83
N LYS A 109 0.35 -34.10 -23.93
CA LYS A 109 1.25 -34.54 -22.88
C LYS A 109 0.44 -34.71 -21.59
N PRO A 110 0.51 -35.86 -20.90
CA PRO A 110 -0.21 -36.05 -19.65
C PRO A 110 0.32 -35.09 -18.59
N LEU A 111 -0.62 -34.44 -17.89
CA LEU A 111 -0.40 -33.60 -16.72
C LEU A 111 0.32 -34.40 -15.63
N GLN A 112 1.62 -34.19 -15.47
CA GLN A 112 2.33 -34.53 -14.24
C GLN A 112 1.96 -33.50 -13.18
N VAL A 113 1.20 -33.95 -12.19
CA VAL A 113 0.90 -33.20 -10.97
C VAL A 113 2.21 -33.05 -10.20
N PRO A 114 2.70 -31.82 -9.92
CA PRO A 114 3.86 -31.68 -9.06
C PRO A 114 3.48 -32.06 -7.62
N VAL A 115 4.10 -33.13 -7.14
CA VAL A 115 4.18 -33.47 -5.72
C VAL A 115 4.90 -32.30 -5.04
N PHE A 116 4.17 -31.56 -4.21
CA PHE A 116 4.75 -30.54 -3.33
C PHE A 116 5.61 -31.23 -2.28
N LEU A 117 6.92 -31.28 -2.53
CA LEU A 117 7.90 -31.49 -1.48
C LEU A 117 7.93 -30.23 -0.62
N LYS A 118 7.48 -30.38 0.62
CA LYS A 118 7.52 -29.39 1.70
C LYS A 118 9.00 -29.08 2.00
N SER A 119 9.55 -28.13 1.27
CA SER A 119 10.88 -27.59 1.55
C SER A 119 10.77 -26.60 2.69
N GLU A 120 11.30 -27.00 3.84
CA GLU A 120 11.57 -26.21 5.02
C GLU A 120 12.61 -25.14 4.66
N ALA A 121 12.15 -24.05 4.06
CA ALA A 121 12.98 -22.89 3.75
C ALA A 121 12.96 -21.95 4.95
N ALA A 122 14.14 -21.69 5.50
CA ALA A 122 14.38 -20.68 6.52
C ALA A 122 13.66 -19.36 6.21
N PRO A 123 13.08 -18.66 7.21
CA PRO A 123 12.33 -17.44 6.96
C PRO A 123 13.22 -16.38 6.34
N ALA A 124 12.84 -15.94 5.13
CA ALA A 124 13.46 -14.80 4.48
C ALA A 124 13.36 -13.56 5.38
N PRO A 125 14.36 -12.66 5.38
CA PRO A 125 14.31 -11.43 6.15
C PRO A 125 13.14 -10.56 5.66
N VAL A 126 12.08 -10.52 6.46
CA VAL A 126 10.91 -9.68 6.22
C VAL A 126 11.36 -8.23 6.31
N ALA A 127 11.06 -7.44 5.28
CA ALA A 127 11.39 -6.02 5.25
C ALA A 127 10.91 -5.29 6.53
N PRO A 128 11.71 -4.35 7.08
CA PRO A 128 11.34 -3.66 8.30
C PRO A 128 10.02 -2.88 8.10
N PRO A 129 9.09 -2.95 9.07
CA PRO A 129 7.86 -2.17 9.02
C PRO A 129 8.18 -0.68 9.06
N THR A 130 7.58 0.09 8.15
CA THR A 130 7.52 1.54 8.25
C THR A 130 6.34 1.90 9.17
N GLY A 131 6.58 2.00 10.49
CA GLY A 131 5.58 2.47 11.45
C GLY A 131 5.92 2.14 12.91
N ARG A 132 5.41 2.97 13.85
CA ARG A 132 5.55 2.82 15.33
C ARG A 132 4.73 1.64 15.90
N GLN A 133 4.55 0.57 15.16
CA GLN A 133 3.78 -0.59 15.58
C GLN A 133 4.73 -1.66 16.13
N PHE A 134 4.38 -2.23 17.29
CA PHE A 134 5.06 -3.41 17.80
C PHE A 134 4.61 -4.63 17.00
N ARG A 135 5.55 -5.51 16.65
CA ARG A 135 5.25 -6.85 16.16
C ARG A 135 5.51 -7.84 17.30
N VAL A 136 4.58 -8.76 17.50
CA VAL A 136 4.72 -9.85 18.48
C VAL A 136 4.51 -11.16 17.74
N GLY A 137 5.41 -12.12 17.97
CA GLY A 137 5.32 -13.46 17.39
C GLY A 137 5.86 -14.51 18.34
N GLU A 138 5.29 -15.70 18.24
CA GLU A 138 5.75 -16.91 18.93
C GLU A 138 6.32 -17.87 17.89
N TYR A 139 7.52 -18.38 18.14
CA TYR A 139 8.17 -19.38 17.30
C TYR A 139 7.82 -20.79 17.77
N SER A 140 8.00 -21.78 16.88
CA SER A 140 7.68 -23.18 17.17
C SER A 140 8.53 -23.81 18.28
N ASP A 141 9.63 -23.16 18.67
CA ASP A 141 10.51 -23.53 19.78
C ASP A 141 10.06 -22.93 21.13
N GLY A 142 8.96 -22.17 21.17
CA GLY A 142 8.45 -21.50 22.36
C GLY A 142 9.09 -20.14 22.64
N THR A 143 9.95 -19.62 21.75
CA THR A 143 10.56 -18.30 21.90
C THR A 143 9.58 -17.21 21.48
N PHE A 144 9.42 -16.19 22.33
CA PHE A 144 8.60 -15.02 22.05
C PHE A 144 9.47 -13.85 21.60
N ILE A 145 9.05 -13.15 20.54
CA ILE A 145 9.78 -11.99 20.02
C ILE A 145 8.87 -10.77 19.97
N ILE A 146 9.36 -9.67 20.53
CA ILE A 146 8.75 -8.35 20.43
C ILE A 146 9.71 -7.45 19.63
N GLU A 147 9.24 -6.97 18.47
CA GLU A 147 10.03 -6.09 17.59
C GLU A 147 9.39 -4.70 17.50
N ARG A 148 10.23 -3.66 17.54
CA ARG A 148 9.86 -2.27 17.26
C ARG A 148 11.02 -1.51 16.63
N ASP A 149 10.77 -0.87 15.50
CA ASP A 149 11.75 -0.08 14.76
C ASP A 149 13.02 -0.91 14.45
N THR A 150 14.12 -0.67 15.17
CA THR A 150 15.40 -1.42 15.07
C THR A 150 15.70 -2.26 16.31
N GLN A 151 14.77 -2.35 17.25
CA GLN A 151 14.92 -3.09 18.51
C GLN A 151 14.15 -4.40 18.44
N ARG A 152 14.81 -5.47 18.87
CA ARG A 152 14.27 -6.82 18.98
C ARG A 152 14.57 -7.33 20.37
N ILE A 153 13.53 -7.78 21.06
CA ILE A 153 13.63 -8.40 22.37
C ILE A 153 13.15 -9.84 22.22
N GLU A 154 14.03 -10.78 22.55
CA GLU A 154 13.72 -12.21 22.62
C GLU A 154 13.46 -12.57 24.07
N LEU A 155 12.36 -13.28 24.31
CA LEU A 155 11.92 -13.70 25.62
C LEU A 155 11.79 -15.22 25.61
N SER A 156 12.43 -15.86 26.57
CA SER A 156 12.12 -17.25 26.90
C SER A 156 10.73 -17.38 27.52
N GLU A 157 10.17 -18.58 27.52
CA GLU A 157 8.86 -18.88 28.14
C GLU A 157 8.78 -18.38 29.59
N ALA A 158 9.85 -18.58 30.38
CA ALA A 158 9.91 -18.14 31.78
C ALA A 158 9.94 -16.60 31.94
N GLU A 159 10.53 -15.88 30.97
CA GLU A 159 10.56 -14.42 30.97
C GLU A 159 9.24 -13.84 30.46
N PHE A 160 8.61 -14.50 29.49
CA PHE A 160 7.29 -14.14 29.01
C PHE A 160 6.23 -14.27 30.11
N ALA A 161 6.26 -15.34 30.91
CA ALA A 161 5.38 -15.51 32.06
C ALA A 161 5.50 -14.38 33.08
N LYS A 162 6.73 -13.90 33.35
CA LYS A 162 6.98 -12.74 34.22
C LYS A 162 6.45 -11.44 33.62
N LEU A 163 6.58 -11.28 32.30
CA LEU A 163 6.06 -10.10 31.59
C LEU A 163 4.52 -10.08 31.65
N LEU A 164 3.86 -11.23 31.50
CA LEU A 164 2.41 -11.37 31.60
C LEU A 164 1.91 -10.96 33.00
N ASP A 165 2.49 -11.54 34.05
CA ASP A 165 2.17 -11.23 35.46
C ASP A 165 2.41 -9.73 35.76
N PHE A 166 3.48 -9.13 35.22
CA PHE A 166 3.72 -7.69 35.36
C PHE A 166 2.61 -6.84 34.71
N VAL A 167 2.17 -7.18 33.50
CA VAL A 167 1.11 -6.45 32.78
C VAL A 167 -0.22 -6.58 33.51
N GLU A 168 -0.58 -7.77 33.97
CA GLU A 168 -1.81 -8.04 34.71
C GLU A 168 -1.88 -7.22 36.01
N ARG A 169 -0.79 -7.19 36.78
CA ARG A 169 -0.68 -6.35 37.99
C ARG A 169 -0.83 -4.86 37.69
N ARG A 170 -0.32 -4.40 36.54
CA ARG A 170 -0.39 -2.97 36.18
C ARG A 170 -1.74 -2.52 35.64
N GLN A 171 -2.48 -3.41 35.00
CA GLN A 171 -3.81 -3.10 34.48
C GLN A 171 -4.91 -3.20 35.55
N GLY A 172 -4.56 -3.58 36.78
CA GLY A 172 -5.53 -3.74 37.86
C GLY A 172 -6.48 -4.92 37.63
N VAL A 173 -6.11 -5.85 36.74
CA VAL A 173 -6.88 -7.08 36.44
C VAL A 173 -6.35 -8.23 37.30
N ALA A 174 -6.01 -7.94 38.56
CA ALA A 174 -5.81 -8.98 39.56
C ALA A 174 -7.16 -9.26 40.20
N ALA A 175 -7.67 -10.49 39.99
CA ALA A 175 -8.78 -11.06 40.74
C ALA A 175 -8.46 -11.13 42.24
#